data_AF-A0A7C7USE4-F1
#
_entry.id   AF-A0A7C7USE4-F1
#
_cell.length_a   1.000
_cell.length_b   1.000
_cell.length_c   1.000
_cell.angle_alpha   90.00
_cell.angle_beta   90.00
_cell.angle_gamma   90.00
#
_symmetry.space_group_name_H-M   'P 1'
#
loop_
_entity.id
_entity.type
_entity.pdbx_description
1 polymer ?
#
loop_
_entity_poly.entity_id
_entity_poly.type
_entity_poly.pdbx_seq_one_letter_code
_entity_poly.pdbx_strand_id
1 'polypeptide(L)'
;MNGKSILTAFVLTSMLLPIMAVAVPIASAQQPGEGWIPDIETPDNWDEYTEISGAYSEDLSGKVQITADTNVAGDVSIDADVRGTGDLTVSGSVSGSVQITGDVSVSVDVGAGGSVKASGNVTAGGSVSGTVEAGESVTVSGTISGSVTAGGSVTVGGSVEAGGSVTLTTPGVTLDVSGGIAGDVTVTEDATVNVGYVKPENPMTVSVEASALTGVSISVHNEVANVSIDIVKLAEKPVEIEPTPPGVVCNYIRIDTENVIEADISIATIEFKVEKSWLVEVEISADDVILSRYHDGNWVPLTVEQIGEDTTYVYYRTTTPGFSTFAISGEKAELPLMLIAVAVVAIVIVCGLIAVTRKRGG
;
A
#
# COMPACT_ATOMS: atom_id res chain seq x y z
N MET A 1 49.89 8.45 63.84
CA MET A 1 49.66 8.06 62.43
C MET A 1 48.32 7.35 62.38
N ASN A 2 47.27 8.04 61.93
CA ASN A 2 45.96 7.46 61.57
C ASN A 2 45.25 8.49 60.69
N GLY A 3 45.29 8.25 59.37
CA GLY A 3 44.67 9.11 58.37
C GLY A 3 43.17 8.82 58.27
N LYS A 4 42.35 9.86 58.43
CA LYS A 4 40.94 9.87 58.07
C LYS A 4 40.83 10.35 56.63
N SER A 5 40.23 9.53 55.78
CA SER A 5 39.86 9.88 54.39
C SER A 5 38.70 10.89 54.43
N ILE A 6 38.87 12.02 53.77
CA ILE A 6 37.84 13.04 53.55
C ILE A 6 37.27 12.81 52.15
N LEU A 7 35.98 12.45 52.09
CA LEU A 7 35.21 12.46 50.85
C LEU A 7 35.10 13.90 50.34
N THR A 8 35.60 14.17 49.13
CA THR A 8 35.30 15.40 48.38
C THR A 8 34.27 15.07 47.32
N ALA A 9 33.06 15.61 47.47
CA ALA A 9 31.98 15.49 46.51
C ALA A 9 32.24 16.41 45.30
N PHE A 10 32.33 15.84 44.11
CA PHE A 10 32.27 16.57 42.85
C PHE A 10 30.80 16.66 42.43
N VAL A 11 30.21 17.87 42.53
CA VAL A 11 28.90 18.16 41.93
C VAL A 11 29.17 18.59 40.49
N LEU A 12 28.88 17.72 39.54
CA LEU A 12 28.86 18.06 38.12
C LEU A 12 27.42 18.47 37.76
N THR A 13 27.17 19.78 37.70
CA THR A 13 25.87 20.33 37.29
C THR A 13 25.71 20.12 35.78
N SER A 14 25.03 19.04 35.39
CA SER A 14 24.62 18.82 34.00
C SER A 14 23.43 19.74 33.69
N MET A 15 23.67 20.79 32.90
CA MET A 15 22.59 21.57 32.29
C MET A 15 21.89 20.71 31.25
N LEU A 16 20.73 20.15 31.59
CA LEU A 16 19.77 19.66 30.59
C LEU A 16 19.03 20.87 30.01
N LEU A 17 19.24 21.13 28.72
CA LEU A 17 18.31 21.94 27.93
C LEU A 17 16.99 21.16 27.80
N PRO A 18 15.82 21.79 28.01
CA PRO A 18 14.56 21.14 27.74
C PRO A 18 14.44 20.92 26.23
N ILE A 19 14.43 19.66 25.79
CA ILE A 19 13.98 19.28 24.46
C ILE A 19 12.48 19.57 24.43
N MET A 20 12.07 20.64 23.74
CA MET A 20 10.67 20.80 23.34
C MET A 20 10.37 19.65 22.38
N ALA A 21 9.69 18.62 22.88
CA ALA A 21 8.99 17.68 22.03
C ALA A 21 7.89 18.47 21.32
N VAL A 22 8.11 18.80 20.04
CA VAL A 22 7.01 19.13 19.15
C VAL A 22 6.23 17.83 19.00
N ALA A 23 5.11 17.72 19.72
CA ALA A 23 4.14 16.69 19.47
C ALA A 23 3.61 16.93 18.05
N VAL A 24 4.13 16.16 17.08
CA VAL A 24 3.39 15.92 15.86
C VAL A 24 2.11 15.20 16.33
N PRO A 25 0.91 15.72 16.05
CA PRO A 25 -0.30 15.00 16.36
C PRO A 25 -0.20 13.64 15.66
N ILE A 26 -0.07 12.59 16.46
CA ILE A 26 -0.22 11.22 15.99
C ILE A 26 -1.69 11.15 15.63
N ALA A 27 -1.99 11.18 14.33
CA ALA A 27 -3.29 10.78 13.82
C ALA A 27 -3.65 9.47 14.53
N SER A 28 -4.79 9.44 15.21
CA SER A 28 -5.26 8.28 15.95
C SER A 28 -5.19 7.07 15.03
N ALA A 29 -4.22 6.18 15.27
CA ALA A 29 -4.10 4.95 14.51
C ALA A 29 -5.38 4.13 14.75
N GLN A 30 -6.19 4.02 13.70
CA GLN A 30 -7.44 3.28 13.72
C GLN A 30 -7.17 1.82 14.12
N GLN A 31 -7.99 1.29 15.03
CA GLN A 31 -7.84 -0.09 15.51
C GLN A 31 -8.05 -1.08 14.34
N PRO A 32 -7.26 -2.17 14.24
CA PRO A 32 -7.48 -3.17 13.20
C PRO A 32 -8.90 -3.76 13.27
N GLY A 33 -9.68 -3.61 12.20
CA GLY A 33 -11.02 -4.20 12.06
C GLY A 33 -12.21 -3.22 12.10
N GLU A 34 -11.99 -1.94 12.43
CA GLU A 34 -12.96 -0.88 12.11
C GLU A 34 -12.68 -0.40 10.67
N GLY A 35 -13.66 -0.44 9.78
CA GLY A 35 -13.50 0.02 8.40
C GLY A 35 -13.05 1.48 8.36
N TRP A 36 -12.19 1.85 7.40
CA TRP A 36 -11.72 3.22 7.25
C TRP A 36 -12.89 4.19 7.09
N ILE A 37 -12.90 5.27 7.86
CA ILE A 37 -13.89 6.34 7.73
C ILE A 37 -13.10 7.65 7.58
N PRO A 38 -13.45 8.53 6.62
CA PRO A 38 -12.83 9.83 6.52
C PRO A 38 -12.91 10.63 7.82
N ASP A 39 -11.86 11.38 8.10
CA ASP A 39 -11.89 12.36 9.18
C ASP A 39 -12.79 13.54 8.78
N ILE A 40 -14.03 13.51 9.31
CA ILE A 40 -15.01 14.57 9.19
C ILE A 40 -14.73 15.59 10.30
N GLU A 41 -13.91 16.58 9.96
CA GLU A 41 -13.52 17.62 10.91
C GLU A 41 -14.65 18.60 11.22
N THR A 42 -14.68 19.08 12.47
CA THR A 42 -15.33 20.34 12.85
C THR A 42 -14.28 21.45 12.96
N PRO A 43 -13.94 22.20 11.90
CA PRO A 43 -13.04 23.34 12.01
C PRO A 43 -13.53 24.37 13.01
N ASP A 44 -12.54 25.04 13.57
CA ASP A 44 -12.71 26.21 14.40
C ASP A 44 -13.52 27.28 13.62
N ASN A 45 -14.50 27.90 14.28
CA ASN A 45 -15.35 28.98 13.75
C ASN A 45 -16.42 28.53 12.71
N TRP A 46 -17.20 27.49 13.03
CA TRP A 46 -18.41 27.06 12.28
C TRP A 46 -19.71 27.59 12.90
N ASP A 47 -19.72 28.85 13.36
CA ASP A 47 -20.84 29.40 14.15
C ASP A 47 -21.88 30.16 13.30
N GLU A 48 -21.56 30.50 12.05
CA GLU A 48 -22.45 31.22 11.12
C GLU A 48 -22.60 30.40 9.83
N TYR A 49 -23.75 29.73 9.69
CA TYR A 49 -24.08 28.85 8.58
C TYR A 49 -25.57 28.95 8.20
N THR A 50 -25.89 28.53 6.97
CA THR A 50 -27.26 28.33 6.52
C THR A 50 -27.69 26.89 6.81
N GLU A 51 -28.70 26.70 7.65
CA GLU A 51 -29.25 25.37 7.93
C GLU A 51 -30.27 24.97 6.87
N ILE A 52 -30.12 23.77 6.31
CA ILE A 52 -31.01 23.22 5.29
C ILE A 52 -31.40 21.76 5.58
N SER A 53 -32.61 21.36 5.18
CA SER A 53 -33.07 19.96 5.20
C SER A 53 -34.21 19.71 4.21
N GLY A 54 -34.24 18.53 3.57
CA GLY A 54 -35.27 18.19 2.58
C GLY A 54 -34.94 18.71 1.18
N ALA A 55 -35.89 19.32 0.47
CA ALA A 55 -35.72 19.70 -0.94
C ALA A 55 -35.38 21.18 -1.13
N TYR A 56 -34.30 21.45 -1.87
CA TYR A 56 -33.80 22.78 -2.23
C TYR A 56 -33.61 22.90 -3.75
N SER A 57 -33.64 24.12 -4.26
CA SER A 57 -33.52 24.40 -5.70
C SER A 57 -32.88 25.75 -6.03
N GLU A 58 -32.06 26.27 -5.12
CA GLU A 58 -31.34 27.54 -5.28
C GLU A 58 -29.84 27.29 -5.10
N ASP A 59 -29.02 28.12 -5.75
CA ASP A 59 -27.56 28.11 -5.56
C ASP A 59 -27.19 28.31 -4.10
N LEU A 60 -26.26 27.49 -3.63
CA LEU A 60 -25.75 27.53 -2.27
C LEU A 60 -24.32 28.08 -2.28
N SER A 61 -24.06 29.04 -1.40
CA SER A 61 -22.74 29.64 -1.21
C SER A 61 -22.44 29.84 0.27
N GLY A 62 -21.16 29.96 0.63
CA GLY A 62 -20.73 30.16 2.02
C GLY A 62 -20.68 28.87 2.83
N LYS A 63 -21.22 28.85 4.05
CA LYS A 63 -21.29 27.66 4.92
C LYS A 63 -22.71 27.12 4.99
N VAL A 64 -22.88 25.83 4.76
CA VAL A 64 -24.17 25.15 4.77
C VAL A 64 -24.14 23.98 5.73
N GLN A 65 -25.14 23.89 6.60
CA GLN A 65 -25.34 22.79 7.54
C GLN A 65 -26.61 22.02 7.16
N ILE A 66 -26.45 20.73 6.95
CA ILE A 66 -27.49 19.75 6.67
C ILE A 66 -27.77 18.98 7.97
N THR A 67 -29.04 18.87 8.34
CA THR A 67 -29.48 18.19 9.57
C THR A 67 -30.28 16.91 9.34
N ALA A 68 -30.62 16.62 8.08
CA ALA A 68 -31.29 15.41 7.62
C ALA A 68 -31.08 15.24 6.11
N ASP A 69 -31.55 14.13 5.54
CA ASP A 69 -31.44 13.85 4.10
C ASP A 69 -31.89 15.06 3.26
N THR A 70 -31.02 15.47 2.35
CA THR A 70 -31.16 16.71 1.59
C THR A 70 -30.94 16.48 0.10
N ASN A 71 -31.86 17.01 -0.69
CA ASN A 71 -31.82 16.99 -2.15
C ASN A 71 -31.76 18.42 -2.69
N VAL A 72 -30.63 18.79 -3.27
CA VAL A 72 -30.43 20.06 -3.99
C VAL A 72 -30.67 19.81 -5.47
N ALA A 73 -31.88 20.13 -5.93
CA ALA A 73 -32.40 19.84 -7.26
C ALA A 73 -32.29 21.04 -8.22
N GLY A 74 -32.12 20.77 -9.51
CA GLY A 74 -31.90 21.78 -10.56
C GLY A 74 -30.47 21.83 -11.07
N ASP A 75 -30.21 22.73 -12.02
CA ASP A 75 -28.86 23.06 -12.50
C ASP A 75 -28.22 24.04 -11.49
N VAL A 76 -27.93 23.51 -10.30
CA VAL A 76 -27.52 24.27 -9.12
C VAL A 76 -26.05 24.02 -8.83
N SER A 77 -25.28 25.09 -8.63
CA SER A 77 -23.88 24.98 -8.22
C SER A 77 -23.77 25.15 -6.70
N ILE A 78 -23.10 24.21 -6.04
CA ILE A 78 -22.70 24.35 -4.64
C ILE A 78 -21.27 24.86 -4.60
N ASP A 79 -21.13 26.18 -4.45
CA ASP A 79 -19.87 26.87 -4.17
C ASP A 79 -19.79 27.22 -2.68
N ALA A 80 -20.02 26.20 -1.84
CA ALA A 80 -20.14 26.31 -0.40
C ALA A 80 -19.41 25.16 0.30
N ASP A 81 -18.94 25.41 1.52
CA ASP A 81 -18.57 24.33 2.42
C ASP A 81 -19.85 23.75 3.02
N VAL A 82 -20.17 22.50 2.67
CA VAL A 82 -21.36 21.77 3.12
C VAL A 82 -20.97 20.76 4.18
N ARG A 83 -21.74 20.74 5.26
CA ARG A 83 -21.66 19.72 6.29
C ARG A 83 -23.00 19.14 6.60
N GLY A 84 -23.02 17.94 7.15
CA GLY A 84 -24.20 17.50 7.85
C GLY A 84 -24.34 16.02 8.11
N THR A 85 -25.50 15.72 8.67
CA THR A 85 -25.94 14.38 8.99
C THR A 85 -27.02 13.93 8.00
N GLY A 86 -27.01 12.64 7.65
CA GLY A 86 -27.89 12.08 6.62
C GLY A 86 -27.25 12.11 5.24
N ASP A 87 -28.05 11.87 4.21
CA ASP A 87 -27.57 11.78 2.82
C ASP A 87 -27.67 13.12 2.09
N LEU A 88 -26.75 13.37 1.16
CA LEU A 88 -26.75 14.56 0.30
C LEU A 88 -26.83 14.15 -1.18
N THR A 89 -27.88 14.59 -1.85
CA THR A 89 -28.00 14.52 -3.32
C THR A 89 -27.94 15.91 -3.93
N VAL A 90 -27.12 16.08 -4.97
CA VAL A 90 -26.94 17.33 -5.72
C VAL A 90 -27.09 17.01 -7.20
N SER A 91 -28.09 17.59 -7.86
CA SER A 91 -28.28 17.34 -9.30
C SER A 91 -27.38 18.17 -10.21
N GLY A 92 -26.73 19.21 -9.68
CA GLY A 92 -25.73 20.00 -10.40
C GLY A 92 -24.29 19.64 -10.02
N SER A 93 -23.42 20.65 -9.95
CA SER A 93 -21.99 20.50 -9.66
C SER A 93 -21.63 20.97 -8.24
N VAL A 94 -20.57 20.40 -7.68
CA VAL A 94 -19.99 20.85 -6.40
C VAL A 94 -18.58 21.38 -6.64
N SER A 95 -18.30 22.61 -6.21
CA SER A 95 -16.96 23.21 -6.22
C SER A 95 -16.39 23.46 -4.81
N GLY A 96 -17.24 23.55 -3.78
CA GLY A 96 -16.79 23.70 -2.38
C GLY A 96 -16.50 22.37 -1.67
N SER A 97 -16.13 22.43 -0.37
CA SER A 97 -15.85 21.20 0.41
C SER A 97 -17.14 20.59 0.94
N VAL A 98 -17.30 19.27 0.85
CA VAL A 98 -18.47 18.54 1.34
C VAL A 98 -18.02 17.52 2.37
N GLN A 99 -18.64 17.52 3.56
CA GLN A 99 -18.38 16.54 4.60
C GLN A 99 -19.69 16.02 5.18
N ILE A 100 -20.03 14.77 4.88
CA ILE A 100 -21.34 14.18 5.16
C ILE A 100 -21.18 12.83 5.86
N THR A 101 -21.95 12.58 6.92
CA THR A 101 -21.88 11.29 7.63
C THR A 101 -22.67 10.17 6.94
N GLY A 102 -23.55 10.49 6.00
CA GLY A 102 -24.24 9.53 5.14
C GLY A 102 -23.58 9.41 3.76
N ASP A 103 -24.40 9.19 2.75
CA ASP A 103 -24.00 9.10 1.34
C ASP A 103 -23.95 10.48 0.67
N VAL A 104 -23.06 10.62 -0.32
CA VAL A 104 -23.01 11.79 -1.20
C VAL A 104 -23.22 11.36 -2.65
N SER A 105 -24.18 11.98 -3.33
CA SER A 105 -24.45 11.78 -4.75
C SER A 105 -24.49 13.11 -5.49
N VAL A 106 -23.55 13.32 -6.41
CA VAL A 106 -23.45 14.51 -7.27
C VAL A 106 -23.68 14.05 -8.71
N SER A 107 -24.67 14.61 -9.40
CA SER A 107 -25.06 14.13 -10.74
C SER A 107 -24.15 14.62 -11.86
N VAL A 108 -23.36 15.68 -11.63
CA VAL A 108 -22.42 16.25 -12.60
C VAL A 108 -20.99 16.12 -12.03
N ASP A 109 -20.19 17.19 -12.09
CA ASP A 109 -18.79 17.17 -11.72
C ASP A 109 -18.57 17.53 -10.26
N VAL A 110 -17.52 16.94 -9.69
CA VAL A 110 -16.93 17.32 -8.40
C VAL A 110 -15.62 18.05 -8.69
N GLY A 111 -15.53 19.33 -8.36
CA GLY A 111 -14.56 20.26 -8.94
C GLY A 111 -13.66 21.05 -7.96
N ALA A 112 -12.56 21.58 -8.52
CA ALA A 112 -11.43 22.19 -7.82
C ALA A 112 -11.76 23.43 -6.98
N GLY A 113 -12.20 23.17 -5.75
CA GLY A 113 -12.25 24.15 -4.66
C GLY A 113 -12.40 23.48 -3.29
N GLY A 114 -12.86 22.22 -3.22
CA GLY A 114 -12.96 21.46 -1.99
C GLY A 114 -12.77 19.95 -2.11
N SER A 115 -12.82 19.28 -0.96
CA SER A 115 -12.81 17.81 -0.84
C SER A 115 -14.22 17.29 -0.60
N VAL A 116 -14.57 16.14 -1.17
CA VAL A 116 -15.81 15.41 -0.81
C VAL A 116 -15.46 14.27 0.13
N LYS A 117 -15.98 14.34 1.36
CA LYS A 117 -15.83 13.31 2.38
C LYS A 117 -17.19 12.76 2.76
N ALA A 118 -17.35 11.45 2.70
CA ALA A 118 -18.56 10.75 3.11
C ALA A 118 -18.22 9.56 3.99
N SER A 119 -18.89 9.36 5.13
CA SER A 119 -18.73 8.09 5.86
C SER A 119 -19.37 6.91 5.13
N GLY A 120 -20.34 7.16 4.24
CA GLY A 120 -20.92 6.18 3.34
C GLY A 120 -20.28 6.18 1.95
N ASN A 121 -21.10 6.07 0.92
CA ASN A 121 -20.71 6.05 -0.49
C ASN A 121 -20.57 7.45 -1.08
N VAL A 122 -19.71 7.60 -2.08
CA VAL A 122 -19.65 8.80 -2.93
C VAL A 122 -19.92 8.44 -4.39
N THR A 123 -20.91 9.11 -5.00
CA THR A 123 -21.21 8.99 -6.43
C THR A 123 -21.02 10.33 -7.12
N ALA A 124 -20.27 10.34 -8.23
CA ALA A 124 -20.14 11.46 -9.15
C ALA A 124 -20.60 11.02 -10.56
N GLY A 125 -21.65 11.66 -11.08
CA GLY A 125 -22.18 11.42 -12.42
C GLY A 125 -21.33 12.01 -13.56
N GLY A 126 -20.38 12.88 -13.21
CA GLY A 126 -19.38 13.47 -14.09
C GLY A 126 -17.96 13.11 -13.67
N SER A 127 -17.04 14.06 -13.85
CA SER A 127 -15.62 13.93 -13.52
C SER A 127 -15.30 14.46 -12.13
N VAL A 128 -14.17 13.99 -11.58
CA VAL A 128 -13.65 14.42 -10.28
C VAL A 128 -12.31 15.13 -10.49
N SER A 129 -12.23 16.38 -10.03
CA SER A 129 -11.00 17.18 -9.96
C SER A 129 -10.81 17.71 -8.54
N GLY A 130 -10.29 16.86 -7.66
CA GLY A 130 -10.14 17.13 -6.22
C GLY A 130 -9.97 15.84 -5.42
N THR A 131 -10.04 15.94 -4.10
CA THR A 131 -9.96 14.78 -3.21
C THR A 131 -11.36 14.25 -2.89
N VAL A 132 -11.55 12.94 -3.05
CA VAL A 132 -12.75 12.21 -2.63
C VAL A 132 -12.35 11.16 -1.59
N GLU A 133 -13.05 11.15 -0.47
CA GLU A 133 -12.86 10.20 0.62
C GLU A 133 -14.22 9.57 0.97
N ALA A 134 -14.35 8.25 0.85
CA ALA A 134 -15.59 7.52 1.15
C ALA A 134 -15.33 6.35 2.11
N GLY A 135 -16.05 6.30 3.24
CA GLY A 135 -15.94 5.15 4.16
C GLY A 135 -16.39 3.83 3.52
N GLU A 136 -17.25 3.91 2.49
CA GLU A 136 -17.65 2.77 1.66
C GLU A 136 -17.09 2.93 0.23
N SER A 137 -17.92 2.80 -0.80
CA SER A 137 -17.48 2.74 -2.20
C SER A 137 -17.52 4.11 -2.89
N VAL A 138 -16.73 4.26 -3.94
CA VAL A 138 -16.73 5.44 -4.81
C VAL A 138 -17.12 5.05 -6.23
N THR A 139 -18.08 5.76 -6.82
CA THR A 139 -18.45 5.61 -8.23
C THR A 139 -18.31 6.94 -8.95
N VAL A 140 -17.48 6.99 -9.99
CA VAL A 140 -17.27 8.16 -10.85
C VAL A 140 -17.60 7.76 -12.27
N SER A 141 -18.55 8.43 -12.92
CA SER A 141 -18.90 8.10 -14.32
C SER A 141 -17.90 8.68 -15.33
N GLY A 142 -17.23 9.77 -14.97
CA GLY A 142 -16.22 10.45 -15.77
C GLY A 142 -14.78 10.10 -15.40
N THR A 143 -13.90 11.09 -15.50
CA THR A 143 -12.45 10.95 -15.30
C THR A 143 -12.03 11.46 -13.93
N ILE A 144 -10.97 10.91 -13.36
CA ILE A 144 -10.37 11.36 -12.11
C ILE A 144 -9.05 12.07 -12.41
N SER A 145 -8.94 13.33 -12.02
CA SER A 145 -7.70 14.12 -12.05
C SER A 145 -7.29 14.57 -10.63
N GLY A 146 -7.64 13.78 -9.61
CA GLY A 146 -7.34 14.01 -8.20
C GLY A 146 -7.27 12.70 -7.41
N SER A 147 -7.30 12.76 -6.07
CA SER A 147 -7.12 11.57 -5.22
C SER A 147 -8.45 11.01 -4.75
N VAL A 148 -8.60 9.68 -4.81
CA VAL A 148 -9.74 8.95 -4.27
C VAL A 148 -9.25 7.98 -3.19
N THR A 149 -9.84 8.04 -2.01
CA THR A 149 -9.66 7.03 -0.96
C THR A 149 -11.01 6.43 -0.63
N ALA A 150 -11.10 5.10 -0.64
CA ALA A 150 -12.32 4.36 -0.37
C ALA A 150 -12.10 3.23 0.62
N GLY A 151 -13.02 3.08 1.57
CA GLY A 151 -13.09 1.88 2.41
C GLY A 151 -13.65 0.67 1.67
N GLY A 152 -14.38 0.88 0.58
CA GLY A 152 -14.94 -0.14 -0.29
C GLY A 152 -14.27 -0.18 -1.66
N SER A 153 -15.06 -0.54 -2.67
CA SER A 153 -14.59 -0.63 -4.07
C SER A 153 -14.68 0.72 -4.77
N VAL A 154 -13.91 0.88 -5.85
CA VAL A 154 -13.90 2.11 -6.66
C VAL A 154 -14.23 1.77 -8.11
N THR A 155 -15.20 2.46 -8.70
CA THR A 155 -15.57 2.34 -10.11
C THR A 155 -15.42 3.67 -10.82
N VAL A 156 -14.76 3.67 -11.98
CA VAL A 156 -14.45 4.84 -12.80
C VAL A 156 -14.84 4.56 -14.25
N GLY A 157 -15.80 5.32 -14.78
CA GLY A 157 -16.26 5.20 -16.17
C GLY A 157 -15.29 5.81 -17.19
N GLY A 158 -14.39 6.69 -16.74
CA GLY A 158 -13.31 7.27 -17.52
C GLY A 158 -11.94 6.69 -17.18
N SER A 159 -10.92 7.56 -17.15
CA SER A 159 -9.54 7.20 -16.78
C SER A 159 -9.16 7.82 -15.43
N VAL A 160 -8.06 7.32 -14.84
CA VAL A 160 -7.36 8.02 -13.76
C VAL A 160 -6.14 8.71 -14.38
N GLU A 161 -6.18 10.04 -14.43
CA GLU A 161 -5.15 10.86 -15.07
C GLU A 161 -3.89 11.02 -14.20
N ALA A 162 -2.81 11.52 -14.82
CA ALA A 162 -1.57 11.80 -14.12
C ALA A 162 -1.79 12.83 -12.99
N GLY A 163 -1.28 12.54 -11.79
CA GLY A 163 -1.52 13.32 -10.58
C GLY A 163 -2.78 12.90 -9.81
N GLY A 164 -3.61 12.02 -10.37
CA GLY A 164 -4.62 11.29 -9.62
C GLY A 164 -4.04 10.09 -8.88
N SER A 165 -4.75 9.63 -7.85
CA SER A 165 -4.40 8.41 -7.11
C SER A 165 -5.65 7.71 -6.61
N VAL A 166 -5.61 6.39 -6.47
CA VAL A 166 -6.69 5.61 -5.88
C VAL A 166 -6.15 4.75 -4.74
N THR A 167 -6.71 4.91 -3.55
CA THR A 167 -6.36 4.13 -2.36
C THR A 167 -7.58 3.36 -1.89
N LEU A 168 -7.49 2.03 -1.83
CA LEU A 168 -8.53 1.18 -1.26
C LEU A 168 -8.05 0.57 0.05
N THR A 169 -8.76 0.85 1.13
CA THR A 169 -8.24 0.61 2.49
C THR A 169 -8.71 -0.72 3.10
N THR A 170 -9.59 -1.46 2.45
CA THR A 170 -10.11 -2.76 2.92
C THR A 170 -9.62 -3.90 2.03
N PRO A 171 -9.21 -5.06 2.58
CA PRO A 171 -8.90 -6.24 1.77
C PRO A 171 -10.11 -6.80 0.99
N GLY A 172 -9.85 -7.40 -0.16
CA GLY A 172 -10.84 -8.10 -0.98
C GLY A 172 -11.75 -7.17 -1.80
N VAL A 173 -11.30 -5.95 -2.06
CA VAL A 173 -12.03 -4.91 -2.82
C VAL A 173 -11.66 -4.91 -4.30
N THR A 174 -12.48 -4.25 -5.11
CA THR A 174 -12.26 -4.11 -6.55
C THR A 174 -12.05 -2.65 -6.95
N LEU A 175 -11.08 -2.42 -7.83
CA LEU A 175 -10.92 -1.18 -8.59
C LEU A 175 -11.29 -1.46 -10.04
N ASP A 176 -12.34 -0.83 -10.54
CA ASP A 176 -12.79 -0.91 -11.93
C ASP A 176 -12.60 0.42 -12.64
N VAL A 177 -11.66 0.51 -13.58
CA VAL A 177 -11.43 1.70 -14.40
C VAL A 177 -11.68 1.37 -15.87
N SER A 178 -12.70 1.97 -16.49
CA SER A 178 -13.04 1.68 -17.89
C SER A 178 -12.01 2.22 -18.89
N GLY A 179 -11.16 3.15 -18.46
CA GLY A 179 -10.05 3.72 -19.24
C GLY A 179 -8.68 3.23 -18.76
N GLY A 180 -7.68 4.12 -18.84
CA GLY A 180 -6.33 3.84 -18.36
C GLY A 180 -6.09 4.40 -16.96
N ILE A 181 -5.02 3.93 -16.32
CA ILE A 181 -4.52 4.48 -15.06
C ILE A 181 -3.11 5.03 -15.30
N ALA A 182 -2.96 6.35 -15.20
CA ALA A 182 -1.67 7.04 -15.17
C ALA A 182 -1.28 7.51 -13.76
N GLY A 183 -2.21 7.40 -12.80
CA GLY A 183 -2.00 7.70 -11.39
C GLY A 183 -1.52 6.50 -10.57
N ASP A 184 -1.32 6.72 -9.27
CA ASP A 184 -0.92 5.67 -8.34
C ASP A 184 -2.14 4.85 -7.86
N VAL A 185 -1.96 3.54 -7.69
CA VAL A 185 -2.96 2.66 -7.08
C VAL A 185 -2.36 2.04 -5.82
N THR A 186 -3.06 2.17 -4.70
CA THR A 186 -2.67 1.60 -3.41
C THR A 186 -3.79 0.74 -2.86
N VAL A 187 -3.45 -0.47 -2.40
CA VAL A 187 -4.39 -1.41 -1.77
C VAL A 187 -3.81 -1.94 -0.45
N THR A 188 -4.67 -2.34 0.48
CA THR A 188 -4.22 -2.84 1.79
C THR A 188 -3.64 -4.26 1.72
N GLU A 189 -4.36 -5.22 1.15
CA GLU A 189 -3.89 -6.61 0.98
C GLU A 189 -4.41 -7.20 -0.34
N ASP A 190 -5.48 -7.99 -0.27
CA ASP A 190 -6.12 -8.62 -1.42
C ASP A 190 -6.90 -7.57 -2.20
N ALA A 191 -6.81 -7.61 -3.52
CA ALA A 191 -7.57 -6.73 -4.39
C ALA A 191 -7.64 -7.24 -5.82
N THR A 192 -8.71 -6.87 -6.52
CA THR A 192 -8.83 -7.02 -7.96
C THR A 192 -8.74 -5.64 -8.61
N VAL A 193 -7.84 -5.46 -9.58
CA VAL A 193 -7.68 -4.21 -10.33
C VAL A 193 -7.95 -4.45 -11.81
N ASN A 194 -9.00 -3.83 -12.31
CA ASN A 194 -9.45 -3.90 -13.69
C ASN A 194 -9.24 -2.55 -14.37
N VAL A 195 -8.59 -2.57 -15.53
CA VAL A 195 -8.35 -1.38 -16.36
C VAL A 195 -8.74 -1.64 -17.81
N GLY A 196 -9.39 -0.66 -18.42
CA GLY A 196 -9.81 -0.73 -19.82
C GLY A 196 -8.65 -0.84 -20.78
N TYR A 197 -7.50 -0.24 -20.48
CA TYR A 197 -6.27 -0.43 -21.22
C TYR A 197 -5.00 -0.08 -20.42
N VAL A 198 -3.89 -0.74 -20.77
CA VAL A 198 -2.53 -0.39 -20.36
C VAL A 198 -1.73 -0.03 -21.60
N LYS A 199 -0.96 1.07 -21.55
CA LYS A 199 -0.16 1.57 -22.67
C LYS A 199 1.34 1.60 -22.33
N PRO A 200 2.25 1.48 -23.30
CA PRO A 200 3.69 1.49 -23.05
C PRO A 200 4.19 2.75 -22.32
N GLU A 201 3.58 3.92 -22.58
CA GLU A 201 3.95 5.19 -21.97
C GLU A 201 3.53 5.34 -20.50
N ASN A 202 2.57 4.54 -20.04
CA ASN A 202 1.99 4.61 -18.70
C ASN A 202 1.95 3.20 -18.08
N PRO A 203 3.03 2.76 -17.41
CA PRO A 203 3.05 1.46 -16.77
C PRO A 203 2.04 1.42 -15.63
N MET A 204 1.37 0.29 -15.48
CA MET A 204 0.45 0.07 -14.37
C MET A 204 1.25 -0.31 -13.13
N THR A 205 1.02 0.38 -12.01
CA THR A 205 1.69 0.09 -10.73
C THR A 205 0.65 0.02 -9.63
N VAL A 206 0.72 -1.04 -8.81
CA VAL A 206 -0.13 -1.28 -7.66
C VAL A 206 0.77 -1.46 -6.43
N SER A 207 0.67 -0.57 -5.46
CA SER A 207 1.32 -0.65 -4.16
C SER A 207 0.43 -1.39 -3.16
N VAL A 208 1.04 -2.25 -2.33
CA VAL A 208 0.32 -3.07 -1.34
C VAL A 208 0.90 -2.83 0.05
N GLU A 209 0.12 -2.35 1.01
CA GLU A 209 0.67 -1.84 2.28
C GLU A 209 0.80 -2.91 3.39
N ALA A 210 -0.27 -3.67 3.64
CA ALA A 210 -0.39 -4.58 4.78
C ALA A 210 -0.05 -6.05 4.42
N SER A 211 0.50 -6.30 3.24
CA SER A 211 0.94 -7.63 2.80
C SER A 211 2.47 -7.79 2.82
N ALA A 212 2.93 -9.04 2.68
CA ALA A 212 4.34 -9.34 2.38
C ALA A 212 4.72 -8.84 0.98
N LEU A 213 3.75 -8.85 0.06
CA LEU A 213 3.83 -8.13 -1.21
C LEU A 213 3.76 -6.63 -0.93
N THR A 214 4.65 -5.83 -1.54
CA THR A 214 4.66 -4.37 -1.40
C THR A 214 4.38 -3.64 -2.69
N GLY A 215 4.61 -4.28 -3.83
CA GLY A 215 4.35 -3.66 -5.12
C GLY A 215 4.31 -4.65 -6.28
N VAL A 216 3.45 -4.36 -7.25
CA VAL A 216 3.38 -5.03 -8.55
C VAL A 216 3.41 -3.95 -9.63
N SER A 217 4.26 -4.10 -10.62
CA SER A 217 4.28 -3.20 -11.78
C SER A 217 4.29 -4.00 -13.08
N ILE A 218 3.54 -3.50 -14.08
CA ILE A 218 3.43 -4.07 -15.42
C ILE A 218 3.65 -2.97 -16.45
N SER A 219 4.68 -3.15 -17.26
CA SER A 219 4.94 -2.39 -18.48
C SER A 219 4.69 -3.31 -19.67
N VAL A 220 4.07 -2.77 -20.73
CA VAL A 220 3.70 -3.53 -21.94
C VAL A 220 4.45 -3.03 -23.17
N HIS A 221 4.61 -3.89 -24.18
CA HIS A 221 5.21 -3.53 -25.47
C HIS A 221 4.26 -2.72 -26.36
N ASN A 222 2.97 -3.06 -26.33
CA ASN A 222 1.90 -2.41 -27.07
C ASN A 222 0.68 -2.24 -26.15
N GLU A 223 -0.30 -1.44 -26.57
CA GLU A 223 -1.56 -1.30 -25.83
C GLU A 223 -2.24 -2.66 -25.63
N VAL A 224 -2.61 -2.98 -24.39
CA VAL A 224 -3.37 -4.18 -24.02
C VAL A 224 -4.68 -3.73 -23.41
N ALA A 225 -5.80 -4.28 -23.87
CA ALA A 225 -7.15 -3.88 -23.46
C ALA A 225 -7.77 -4.84 -22.44
N ASN A 226 -8.65 -4.32 -21.59
CA ASN A 226 -9.43 -5.05 -20.58
C ASN A 226 -8.55 -5.89 -19.64
N VAL A 227 -7.48 -5.29 -19.12
CA VAL A 227 -6.54 -5.96 -18.23
C VAL A 227 -7.18 -6.12 -16.85
N SER A 228 -7.10 -7.33 -16.30
CA SER A 228 -7.47 -7.62 -14.91
C SER A 228 -6.28 -8.19 -14.17
N ILE A 229 -6.06 -7.75 -12.94
CA ILE A 229 -5.05 -8.28 -12.02
C ILE A 229 -5.75 -8.64 -10.71
N ASP A 230 -5.66 -9.92 -10.31
CA ASP A 230 -6.15 -10.42 -9.03
C ASP A 230 -4.97 -10.71 -8.12
N ILE A 231 -4.89 -10.00 -6.98
CA ILE A 231 -3.82 -10.13 -5.99
C ILE A 231 -4.42 -10.78 -4.76
N VAL A 232 -3.87 -11.94 -4.37
CA VAL A 232 -4.32 -12.70 -3.20
C VAL A 232 -3.13 -13.16 -2.37
N LYS A 233 -3.15 -12.82 -1.08
CA LYS A 233 -2.26 -13.39 -0.07
C LYS A 233 -2.78 -14.77 0.33
N LEU A 234 -1.93 -15.78 0.19
CA LEU A 234 -2.30 -17.16 0.49
C LEU A 234 -1.72 -17.57 1.85
N ALA A 235 -2.60 -18.04 2.74
CA ALA A 235 -2.20 -18.55 4.05
C ALA A 235 -1.38 -19.85 3.94
N GLU A 236 -1.66 -20.66 2.91
CA GLU A 236 -1.00 -21.94 2.67
C GLU A 236 -0.78 -22.16 1.16
N LYS A 237 0.07 -23.14 0.83
CA LYS A 237 0.27 -23.57 -0.56
C LYS A 237 -1.06 -24.06 -1.15
N PRO A 238 -1.46 -23.61 -2.36
CA PRO A 238 -2.62 -24.18 -3.05
C PRO A 238 -2.47 -25.70 -3.21
N VAL A 239 -3.55 -26.44 -2.96
CA VAL A 239 -3.55 -27.91 -2.97
C VAL A 239 -3.24 -28.47 -4.37
N GLU A 240 -3.54 -27.71 -5.43
CA GLU A 240 -3.28 -28.11 -6.81
C GLU A 240 -1.80 -28.01 -7.22
N ILE A 241 -0.97 -27.31 -6.45
CA ILE A 241 0.43 -27.03 -6.79
C ILE A 241 1.34 -28.07 -6.16
N GLU A 242 1.92 -28.94 -6.97
CA GLU A 242 2.97 -29.88 -6.57
C GLU A 242 4.15 -29.78 -7.54
N PRO A 243 5.41 -29.77 -7.06
CA PRO A 243 5.86 -30.04 -5.68
C PRO A 243 5.78 -28.82 -4.74
N THR A 244 6.19 -28.98 -3.47
CA THR A 244 6.50 -27.85 -2.58
C THR A 244 7.68 -27.03 -3.12
N PRO A 245 7.69 -25.70 -2.95
CA PRO A 245 8.83 -24.86 -3.32
C PRO A 245 10.07 -25.22 -2.50
N PRO A 246 11.28 -24.92 -3.01
CA PRO A 246 12.52 -25.13 -2.27
C PRO A 246 12.62 -24.21 -1.05
N GLY A 247 13.31 -24.71 -0.01
CA GLY A 247 13.58 -23.96 1.22
C GLY A 247 12.43 -23.93 2.22
N VAL A 248 12.58 -23.09 3.24
CA VAL A 248 11.55 -22.81 4.25
C VAL A 248 10.72 -21.63 3.76
N VAL A 249 9.40 -21.83 3.63
CA VAL A 249 8.50 -20.82 3.07
C VAL A 249 8.04 -19.85 4.14
N CYS A 250 8.09 -18.56 3.80
CA CYS A 250 7.58 -17.46 4.60
C CYS A 250 6.13 -17.12 4.21
N ASN A 251 5.88 -16.91 2.92
CA ASN A 251 4.59 -16.47 2.40
C ASN A 251 4.34 -17.03 1.00
N TYR A 252 3.06 -17.24 0.67
CA TYR A 252 2.59 -17.49 -0.68
C TYR A 252 1.75 -16.30 -1.17
N ILE A 253 1.93 -15.93 -2.43
CA ILE A 253 1.23 -14.82 -3.07
C ILE A 253 0.71 -15.35 -4.40
N ARG A 254 -0.55 -15.12 -4.74
CA ARG A 254 -1.08 -15.37 -6.08
C ARG A 254 -1.33 -14.03 -6.76
N ILE A 255 -0.78 -13.89 -7.95
CA ILE A 255 -1.08 -12.77 -8.85
C ILE A 255 -1.57 -13.41 -10.14
N ASP A 256 -2.86 -13.35 -10.37
CA ASP A 256 -3.48 -13.81 -11.62
C ASP A 256 -3.75 -12.61 -12.52
N THR A 257 -3.58 -12.80 -13.82
CA THR A 257 -3.84 -11.75 -14.81
C THR A 257 -4.74 -12.28 -15.91
N GLU A 258 -5.72 -11.48 -16.31
CA GLU A 258 -6.55 -11.76 -17.50
C GLU A 258 -6.24 -10.76 -18.62
N ASN A 259 -6.30 -11.23 -19.86
CA ASN A 259 -6.05 -10.48 -21.09
C ASN A 259 -4.64 -9.89 -21.25
N VAL A 260 -3.69 -10.27 -20.38
CA VAL A 260 -2.26 -9.98 -20.53
C VAL A 260 -1.49 -11.30 -20.60
N ILE A 261 -0.75 -11.52 -21.69
CA ILE A 261 0.17 -12.67 -21.81
C ILE A 261 1.62 -12.22 -21.65
N GLU A 262 2.52 -13.15 -21.32
CA GLU A 262 3.95 -12.85 -21.12
C GLU A 262 4.59 -12.13 -22.33
N ALA A 263 4.14 -12.43 -23.55
CA ALA A 263 4.66 -11.79 -24.76
C ALA A 263 4.27 -10.30 -24.89
N ASP A 264 3.22 -9.85 -24.19
CA ASP A 264 2.82 -8.45 -24.17
C ASP A 264 3.64 -7.65 -23.16
N ILE A 265 4.18 -8.32 -22.13
CA ILE A 265 4.93 -7.71 -21.02
C ILE A 265 6.33 -7.33 -21.51
N SER A 266 6.66 -6.04 -21.40
CA SER A 266 8.02 -5.56 -21.62
C SER A 266 8.87 -5.67 -20.36
N ILE A 267 8.30 -5.29 -19.21
CA ILE A 267 8.90 -5.40 -17.88
C ILE A 267 7.77 -5.67 -16.88
N ALA A 268 7.92 -6.68 -16.05
CA ALA A 268 7.09 -6.86 -14.86
C ALA A 268 7.98 -6.97 -13.63
N THR A 269 7.63 -6.26 -12.57
CA THR A 269 8.38 -6.27 -11.30
C THR A 269 7.47 -6.62 -10.13
N ILE A 270 8.06 -7.32 -9.17
CA ILE A 270 7.46 -7.63 -7.88
C ILE A 270 8.38 -7.08 -6.81
N GLU A 271 7.82 -6.32 -5.88
CA GLU A 271 8.47 -5.88 -4.65
C GLU A 271 7.81 -6.55 -3.46
N PHE A 272 8.61 -7.01 -2.51
CA PHE A 272 8.14 -7.69 -1.32
C PHE A 272 9.05 -7.42 -0.13
N LYS A 273 8.55 -7.70 1.07
CA LYS A 273 9.27 -7.54 2.33
C LYS A 273 9.26 -8.83 3.15
N VAL A 274 10.34 -9.06 3.90
CA VAL A 274 10.47 -10.20 4.82
C VAL A 274 10.81 -9.68 6.21
N GLU A 275 10.13 -10.20 7.23
CA GLU A 275 10.41 -9.85 8.63
C GLU A 275 11.79 -10.35 9.07
N LYS A 276 12.55 -9.48 9.75
CA LYS A 276 13.86 -9.84 10.32
C LYS A 276 13.76 -10.91 11.40
N SER A 277 12.67 -10.92 12.17
CA SER A 277 12.36 -11.96 13.15
C SER A 277 12.27 -13.35 12.51
N TRP A 278 11.55 -13.45 11.39
CA TRP A 278 11.42 -14.72 10.64
C TRP A 278 12.78 -15.23 10.18
N LEU A 279 13.62 -14.36 9.58
CA LEU A 279 14.98 -14.73 9.14
C LEU A 279 15.83 -15.30 10.29
N VAL A 280 15.77 -14.68 11.47
CA VAL A 280 16.48 -15.15 12.66
C VAL A 280 15.93 -16.48 13.16
N GLU A 281 14.60 -16.64 13.16
CA GLU A 281 13.94 -17.87 13.63
C GLU A 281 14.31 -19.09 12.79
N VAL A 282 14.37 -18.94 11.46
CA VAL A 282 14.68 -20.03 10.53
C VAL A 282 16.17 -20.13 10.18
N GLU A 283 17.03 -19.32 10.80
CA GLU A 283 18.48 -19.25 10.56
C GLU A 283 18.87 -18.98 9.09
N ILE A 284 18.15 -18.06 8.44
CA ILE A 284 18.34 -17.70 7.03
C ILE A 284 18.96 -16.29 6.93
N SER A 285 19.99 -16.14 6.10
CA SER A 285 20.56 -14.83 5.79
C SER A 285 19.61 -14.02 4.90
N ALA A 286 19.65 -12.69 4.99
CA ALA A 286 18.94 -11.84 4.01
C ALA A 286 19.35 -12.14 2.56
N ASP A 287 20.62 -12.52 2.34
CA ASP A 287 21.14 -12.91 1.02
C ASP A 287 20.61 -14.27 0.52
N ASP A 288 20.04 -15.09 1.43
CA ASP A 288 19.54 -16.44 1.14
C ASP A 288 18.03 -16.45 0.88
N VAL A 289 17.38 -15.28 0.82
CA VAL A 289 15.97 -15.14 0.48
C VAL A 289 15.77 -15.36 -1.02
N ILE A 290 14.74 -16.14 -1.36
CA ILE A 290 14.41 -16.53 -2.73
C ILE A 290 12.93 -16.21 -2.96
N LEU A 291 12.62 -15.63 -4.12
CA LEU A 291 11.25 -15.64 -4.66
C LEU A 291 11.17 -16.67 -5.77
N SER A 292 10.28 -17.65 -5.65
CA SER A 292 10.05 -18.66 -6.69
C SER A 292 8.70 -18.43 -7.37
N ARG A 293 8.68 -18.51 -8.70
CA ARG A 293 7.46 -18.49 -9.52
C ARG A 293 7.06 -19.91 -9.87
N TYR A 294 5.80 -20.28 -9.66
CA TYR A 294 5.28 -21.56 -10.16
C TYR A 294 4.90 -21.44 -11.64
N HIS A 295 5.48 -22.27 -12.50
CA HIS A 295 5.21 -22.28 -13.93
C HIS A 295 5.46 -23.67 -14.52
N ASP A 296 4.62 -24.12 -15.45
CA ASP A 296 4.73 -25.43 -16.12
C ASP A 296 4.96 -26.61 -15.15
N GLY A 297 4.23 -26.61 -14.02
CA GLY A 297 4.31 -27.69 -13.03
C GLY A 297 5.54 -27.65 -12.13
N ASN A 298 6.34 -26.57 -12.16
CA ASN A 298 7.60 -26.48 -11.41
C ASN A 298 7.77 -25.11 -10.75
N TRP A 299 8.52 -25.07 -9.65
CA TRP A 299 8.98 -23.83 -9.03
C TRP A 299 10.28 -23.38 -9.68
N VAL A 300 10.26 -22.17 -10.24
CA VAL A 300 11.41 -21.55 -10.88
C VAL A 300 11.87 -20.37 -10.03
N PRO A 301 13.09 -20.40 -9.45
CA PRO A 301 13.60 -19.29 -8.65
C PRO A 301 13.86 -18.06 -9.53
N LEU A 302 13.52 -16.88 -9.02
CA LEU A 302 13.79 -15.60 -9.63
C LEU A 302 14.98 -14.92 -8.96
N THR A 303 15.68 -14.07 -9.72
CA THR A 303 16.78 -13.28 -9.19
C THR A 303 16.23 -12.09 -8.41
N VAL A 304 16.40 -12.13 -7.08
CA VAL A 304 15.98 -11.05 -6.18
C VAL A 304 17.15 -10.10 -5.88
N GLU A 305 16.84 -8.82 -5.77
CA GLU A 305 17.74 -7.74 -5.35
C GLU A 305 17.23 -7.20 -4.01
N GLN A 306 18.08 -7.15 -2.98
CA GLN A 306 17.77 -6.40 -1.76
C GLN A 306 17.84 -4.90 -2.06
N ILE A 307 16.72 -4.20 -1.93
CA ILE A 307 16.59 -2.77 -2.24
C ILE A 307 16.63 -1.88 -0.99
N GLY A 308 16.54 -2.46 0.21
CA GLY A 308 16.63 -1.73 1.46
C GLY A 308 16.33 -2.58 2.68
N GLU A 309 16.38 -1.95 3.84
CA GLU A 309 15.95 -2.52 5.12
C GLU A 309 15.54 -1.41 6.08
N ASP A 310 14.63 -1.72 6.99
CA ASP A 310 14.29 -0.87 8.14
C ASP A 310 14.50 -1.63 9.46
N THR A 311 13.88 -1.19 10.55
CA THR A 311 14.01 -1.85 11.86
C THR A 311 13.34 -3.22 11.93
N THR A 312 12.38 -3.49 11.05
CA THR A 312 11.46 -4.63 11.13
C THR A 312 11.61 -5.56 9.94
N TYR A 313 11.83 -5.01 8.74
CA TYR A 313 11.79 -5.71 7.47
C TYR A 313 13.08 -5.54 6.65
N VAL A 314 13.30 -6.50 5.77
CA VAL A 314 14.21 -6.38 4.62
C VAL A 314 13.36 -6.33 3.35
N TYR A 315 13.69 -5.43 2.43
CA TYR A 315 12.93 -5.17 1.21
C TYR A 315 13.66 -5.70 -0.02
N TYR A 316 12.92 -6.36 -0.89
CA TYR A 316 13.45 -7.01 -2.08
C TYR A 316 12.64 -6.62 -3.32
N ARG A 317 13.30 -6.69 -4.48
CA ARG A 317 12.71 -6.50 -5.80
C ARG A 317 13.17 -7.60 -6.75
N THR A 318 12.31 -8.01 -7.66
CA THR A 318 12.66 -8.91 -8.77
C THR A 318 11.92 -8.53 -10.03
N THR A 319 12.49 -8.87 -11.18
CA THR A 319 11.77 -8.93 -12.46
C THR A 319 11.18 -10.32 -12.66
N THR A 320 10.02 -10.43 -13.28
CA THR A 320 9.38 -11.71 -13.62
C THR A 320 8.93 -11.72 -15.10
N PRO A 321 9.02 -12.86 -15.81
CA PRO A 321 8.48 -12.97 -17.17
C PRO A 321 6.95 -12.83 -17.23
N GLY A 322 6.27 -13.17 -16.14
CA GLY A 322 4.83 -13.07 -16.00
C GLY A 322 4.38 -13.35 -14.58
N PHE A 323 3.07 -13.29 -14.36
CA PHE A 323 2.47 -13.53 -13.05
C PHE A 323 1.99 -14.98 -12.91
N SER A 324 1.79 -15.40 -11.66
CA SER A 324 1.41 -16.76 -11.25
C SER A 324 1.25 -16.80 -9.72
N THR A 325 1.23 -17.99 -9.14
CA THR A 325 1.56 -18.21 -7.73
C THR A 325 3.08 -18.08 -7.50
N PHE A 326 3.43 -17.35 -6.46
CA PHE A 326 4.78 -17.12 -5.98
C PHE A 326 4.94 -17.62 -4.55
N ALA A 327 6.16 -18.03 -4.21
CA ALA A 327 6.55 -18.38 -2.85
C ALA A 327 7.79 -17.56 -2.46
N ILE A 328 7.68 -16.84 -1.35
CA ILE A 328 8.83 -16.24 -0.66
C ILE A 328 9.37 -17.31 0.28
N SER A 329 10.59 -17.77 0.04
CA SER A 329 11.26 -18.77 0.87
C SER A 329 12.70 -18.37 1.14
N GLY A 330 13.39 -19.16 1.96
CA GLY A 330 14.83 -19.10 2.03
C GLY A 330 15.44 -20.48 2.11
N GLU A 331 16.66 -20.61 1.61
CA GLU A 331 17.42 -21.84 1.66
C GLU A 331 18.80 -21.54 2.22
N LYS A 332 19.16 -22.22 3.33
CA LYS A 332 20.47 -22.04 3.94
C LYS A 332 21.55 -22.39 2.93
N ALA A 333 22.43 -21.44 2.64
CA ALA A 333 23.58 -21.72 1.79
C ALA A 333 24.42 -22.84 2.41
N GLU A 334 24.36 -24.06 1.85
CA GLU A 334 25.32 -25.10 2.19
C GLU A 334 26.67 -24.68 1.62
N LEU A 335 27.65 -24.40 2.50
CA LEU A 335 29.00 -24.08 2.07
C LEU A 335 29.47 -25.17 1.09
N PRO A 336 30.01 -24.80 -0.10
CA PRO A 336 30.43 -25.80 -1.07
C PRO A 336 31.45 -26.73 -0.39
N LEU A 337 31.22 -28.05 -0.47
CA LEU A 337 32.05 -29.07 0.19
C LEU A 337 33.55 -28.88 -0.05
N MET A 338 33.95 -28.29 -1.18
CA MET A 338 35.34 -27.91 -1.45
C MET A 338 35.90 -26.92 -0.43
N LEU A 339 35.15 -25.90 -0.02
CA LEU A 339 35.59 -24.91 0.94
C LEU A 339 35.77 -25.54 2.34
N ILE A 340 34.84 -26.43 2.73
CA ILE A 340 34.96 -27.21 3.96
C ILE A 340 36.18 -28.12 3.90
N ALA A 341 36.40 -28.84 2.80
CA ALA A 341 37.55 -29.71 2.62
C ALA A 341 38.87 -28.94 2.67
N VAL A 342 38.97 -27.78 2.02
CA VAL A 342 40.17 -26.92 2.05
C VAL A 342 40.43 -26.39 3.46
N ALA A 343 39.39 -25.93 4.17
CA ALA A 343 39.53 -25.47 5.55
C ALA A 343 40.00 -26.59 6.50
N VAL A 344 39.43 -27.79 6.38
CA VAL A 344 39.84 -28.96 7.18
C VAL A 344 41.30 -29.33 6.88
N VAL A 345 41.71 -29.37 5.61
CA VAL A 345 43.10 -29.64 5.23
C VAL A 345 44.05 -28.58 5.79
N ALA A 346 43.71 -27.30 5.70
CA ALA A 346 44.50 -26.21 6.26
C ALA A 346 44.65 -26.33 7.78
N ILE A 347 43.57 -26.64 8.51
CA ILE A 347 43.58 -26.85 9.97
C ILE A 347 44.49 -28.02 10.33
N VAL A 348 44.41 -29.15 9.61
CA VAL A 348 45.27 -30.32 9.85
C VAL A 348 46.74 -29.99 9.62
N ILE A 349 47.08 -29.24 8.56
CA ILE A 349 48.45 -28.81 8.28
C ILE A 349 48.98 -27.91 9.40
N VAL A 350 48.20 -26.93 9.85
CA VAL A 350 48.58 -26.01 10.93
C VAL A 350 48.78 -26.77 12.24
N CYS A 351 47.84 -27.63 12.62
CA CYS A 351 47.96 -28.48 13.81
C CYS A 351 49.20 -29.40 13.74
N GLY A 352 49.48 -29.98 12.57
CA GLY A 352 50.68 -30.78 12.33
C GLY A 352 51.97 -29.98 12.52
N LEU A 353 52.06 -28.77 11.98
CA LEU A 353 53.23 -27.89 12.15
C LEU A 353 53.42 -27.46 13.61
N ILE A 354 52.35 -27.19 14.35
CA ILE A 354 52.41 -26.87 15.78
C ILE A 354 52.91 -28.08 16.58
N ALA A 355 52.44 -29.29 16.27
CA ALA A 355 52.90 -30.51 16.94
C ALA A 355 54.39 -30.80 16.67
N VAL A 356 54.86 -30.58 15.43
CA VAL A 356 56.26 -30.77 15.05
C VAL A 356 57.18 -29.74 15.72
N THR A 357 56.76 -28.48 15.80
CA THR A 357 57.55 -27.43 16.48
C THR A 357 57.62 -27.65 17.99
N ARG A 358 56.54 -28.12 18.63
CA ARG A 358 56.57 -28.53 20.05
C ARG A 358 57.48 -29.73 20.32
N LYS A 359 57.53 -30.72 19.41
CA LYS A 359 58.40 -31.91 19.56
C LYS A 359 59.89 -31.60 19.39
N ARG A 360 60.27 -30.53 18.68
CA ARG A 360 61.67 -30.14 18.47
C ARG A 360 62.23 -29.19 19.54
N GLY A 361 61.37 -28.62 20.40
CA GLY A 361 61.74 -27.62 21.40
C GLY A 361 61.80 -28.12 22.86
N GLY A 362 61.68 -29.42 23.10
CA GLY A 362 61.84 -30.06 24.41
C GLY A 362 62.91 -31.13 24.37
#